data_AF-A0A933ERB5-F1
#
_entry.id   AF-A0A933ERB5-F1
#
_cell.length_a   1.000
_cell.length_b   1.000
_cell.length_c   1.000
_cell.angle_alpha   90.00
_cell.angle_beta   90.00
_cell.angle_gamma   90.00
#
_symmetry.space_group_name_H-M   'P 1'
#
loop_
_entity.id
_entity.type
_entity.pdbx_description
1 polymer ?
#
loop_
_entity_poly.entity_id
_entity_poly.type
_entity_poly.pdbx_seq_one_letter_code
_entity_poly.pdbx_strand_id
1 'polypeptide(L)'
;MGHLDTSLLGRYRHLLKTLDEESSRIPPDEYLELLGPGEVDELLLIRNQIADMSLGPEEKAELAKADDLLVKHRKLITEWQSMGSVEEPSAHWWWHLDKGPRVRKKAQEAA
;
A
#
# COMPACT_ATOMS: atom_id res chain seq x y z
N MET A 1 -11.97 20.75 -8.46
CA MET A 1 -11.40 19.84 -9.46
C MET A 1 -10.02 19.44 -8.97
N GLY A 2 -9.86 18.21 -8.50
CA GLY A 2 -8.62 17.75 -7.89
C GLY A 2 -7.52 17.69 -8.94
N HIS A 3 -6.37 18.32 -8.66
CA HIS A 3 -5.13 18.06 -9.37
C HIS A 3 -4.91 16.54 -9.35
N LEU A 4 -4.93 15.90 -10.51
CA LEU A 4 -4.32 14.58 -10.67
C LEU A 4 -2.82 14.82 -10.45
N ASP A 5 -2.40 14.62 -9.22
CA ASP A 5 -0.99 14.65 -8.85
C ASP A 5 -0.33 13.46 -9.57
N THR A 6 0.38 13.75 -10.66
CA THR A 6 1.02 12.75 -11.53
C THR A 6 2.26 12.11 -10.89
N SER A 7 2.56 12.43 -9.62
CA SER A 7 3.65 11.80 -8.89
C SER A 7 3.30 10.37 -8.49
N LEU A 8 4.33 9.55 -8.27
CA LEU A 8 4.17 8.19 -7.75
C LEU A 8 3.43 8.18 -6.40
N LEU A 9 3.70 9.17 -5.53
CA LEU A 9 2.99 9.33 -4.26
C LEU A 9 1.51 9.68 -4.47
N GLY A 10 1.20 10.53 -5.44
CA GLY A 10 -0.18 10.86 -5.83
C GLY A 10 -0.94 9.61 -6.30
N ARG A 11 -0.32 8.81 -7.17
CA ARG A 11 -0.88 7.55 -7.65
C ARG A 11 -1.09 6.54 -6.53
N TYR A 12 -0.09 6.33 -5.67
CA TYR A 12 -0.17 5.44 -4.52
C TYR A 12 -1.32 5.82 -3.58
N ARG A 13 -1.44 7.11 -3.25
CA ARG A 13 -2.54 7.64 -2.42
C ARG A 13 -3.89 7.44 -3.08
N HIS A 14 -3.99 7.64 -4.39
CA HIS A 14 -5.23 7.48 -5.11
C HIS A 14 -5.70 6.02 -5.09
N LEU A 15 -4.81 5.06 -5.43
CA LEU A 15 -5.13 3.63 -5.40
C LEU A 15 -5.65 3.19 -4.03
N LEU A 16 -4.96 3.56 -2.95
CA LEU A 16 -5.36 3.19 -1.60
C LEU A 16 -6.63 3.88 -1.11
N LYS A 17 -6.88 5.13 -1.52
CA LYS A 17 -8.13 5.81 -1.19
C LYS A 17 -9.31 5.21 -1.93
N THR A 18 -9.16 4.94 -3.22
CA THR A 18 -10.19 4.25 -4.01
C THR A 18 -10.51 2.90 -3.38
N LEU A 19 -9.49 2.10 -3.04
CA LEU A 19 -9.69 0.84 -2.32
C LEU A 19 -10.46 1.04 -1.01
N ASP A 20 -10.11 2.06 -0.20
CA ASP A 20 -10.80 2.33 1.05
C ASP A 20 -12.27 2.72 0.87
N GLU A 21 -12.55 3.56 -0.14
CA GLU A 21 -13.90 4.00 -0.48
C GLU A 21 -14.75 2.85 -1.01
N GLU A 22 -14.19 2.01 -1.89
CA GLU A 22 -14.91 0.85 -2.44
C GLU A 22 -15.11 -0.25 -1.40
N SER A 23 -14.13 -0.49 -0.55
CA SER A 23 -14.24 -1.43 0.57
C SER A 23 -15.33 -1.08 1.58
N SER A 24 -15.69 0.20 1.67
CA SER A 24 -16.79 0.65 2.53
C SER A 24 -18.16 0.42 1.89
N ARG A 25 -18.21 0.11 0.60
CA ARG A 25 -19.44 -0.06 -0.20
C ARG A 25 -19.79 -1.52 -0.46
N ILE A 26 -18.85 -2.43 -0.28
CA ILE A 26 -19.05 -3.86 -0.51
C ILE A 26 -18.92 -4.67 0.78
N PRO A 27 -19.60 -5.81 0.91
CA PRO A 27 -19.46 -6.66 2.07
C PRO A 27 -18.07 -7.32 2.12
N PRO A 28 -17.59 -7.71 3.33
CA PRO A 28 -16.27 -8.31 3.52
C PRO A 28 -16.02 -9.61 2.75
N ASP A 29 -17.06 -10.32 2.31
CA ASP A 29 -16.93 -11.55 1.52
C ASP A 29 -16.61 -11.28 0.03
N GLU A 30 -16.90 -10.07 -0.47
CA GLU A 30 -16.61 -9.63 -1.85
C GLU A 30 -15.28 -8.83 -1.92
N TYR A 31 -14.54 -8.73 -0.80
CA TYR A 31 -13.31 -7.94 -0.68
C TYR A 31 -12.23 -8.32 -1.70
N LEU A 32 -12.18 -9.58 -2.13
CA LEU A 32 -11.22 -10.09 -3.12
C LEU A 32 -11.51 -9.57 -4.54
N GLU A 33 -12.70 -9.03 -4.80
CA GLU A 33 -13.08 -8.49 -6.11
C GLU A 33 -12.65 -7.02 -6.29
N LEU A 34 -12.19 -6.36 -5.21
CA LEU A 34 -11.79 -4.95 -5.23
C LEU A 34 -10.40 -4.70 -5.78
N LEU A 35 -9.52 -5.69 -5.71
CA LEU A 35 -8.13 -5.53 -6.05
C LEU A 35 -7.65 -6.83 -6.65
N GLY A 36 -7.23 -6.83 -7.91
CA GLY A 36 -6.62 -7.98 -8.55
C GLY A 36 -5.15 -8.17 -8.14
N PRO A 37 -4.55 -9.34 -8.46
CA PRO A 37 -3.14 -9.60 -8.18
C PRO A 37 -2.22 -8.58 -8.87
N GLY A 38 -2.54 -8.17 -10.10
CA GLY A 38 -1.76 -7.16 -10.82
C GLY A 38 -1.83 -5.76 -10.19
N GLU A 39 -2.94 -5.41 -9.54
CA GLU A 39 -3.10 -4.14 -8.84
C GLU A 39 -2.33 -4.13 -7.52
N VAL A 40 -2.28 -5.27 -6.83
CA VAL A 40 -1.44 -5.46 -5.65
C VAL A 40 0.04 -5.35 -6.00
N ASP A 41 0.46 -6.02 -7.08
CA ASP A 41 1.85 -5.93 -7.58
C ASP A 41 2.21 -4.48 -7.92
N GLU A 42 1.34 -3.78 -8.68
CA GLU A 42 1.54 -2.37 -9.00
C GLU A 42 1.66 -1.51 -7.73
N LEU A 43 0.80 -1.71 -6.75
CA LEU A 43 0.76 -0.95 -5.52
C LEU A 43 2.05 -1.14 -4.68
N LEU A 44 2.55 -2.36 -4.57
CA LEU A 44 3.80 -2.66 -3.86
C LEU A 44 5.04 -2.17 -4.64
N LEU A 45 5.03 -2.26 -5.97
CA LEU A 45 6.09 -1.73 -6.82
C LEU A 45 6.17 -0.19 -6.75
N ILE A 46 5.02 0.50 -6.79
CA ILE A 46 4.98 1.95 -6.59
C ILE A 46 5.52 2.29 -5.20
N ARG A 47 5.17 1.53 -4.15
CA ARG A 47 5.66 1.79 -2.79
C ARG A 47 7.18 1.63 -2.66
N ASN A 48 7.76 0.64 -3.35
CA ASN A 48 9.21 0.48 -3.47
C ASN A 48 9.84 1.70 -4.14
N GLN A 49 9.32 2.13 -5.29
CA GLN A 49 9.87 3.31 -5.98
C GLN A 49 9.80 4.57 -5.13
N ILE A 50 8.73 4.75 -4.35
CA ILE A 50 8.61 5.86 -3.39
C ILE A 50 9.66 5.78 -2.28
N ALA A 51 10.11 4.58 -1.89
CA ALA A 51 11.12 4.41 -0.85
C ALA A 51 12.49 4.96 -1.26
N ASP A 52 12.82 4.92 -2.54
CA ASP A 52 14.05 5.50 -3.11
C ASP A 52 13.95 7.01 -3.37
N MET A 53 12.76 7.60 -3.23
CA MET A 53 12.54 9.04 -3.46
C MET A 53 12.94 9.87 -2.24
N SER A 54 13.56 11.03 -2.52
CA SER A 54 13.77 12.07 -1.50
C SER A 54 12.50 12.89 -1.32
N LEU A 55 11.69 12.50 -0.34
CA LEU A 55 10.44 13.18 0.00
C LEU A 55 10.64 14.31 1.01
N GLY A 56 9.95 15.43 0.80
CA GLY A 56 9.82 16.51 1.77
C GLY A 56 8.96 16.11 2.99
N PRO A 57 8.92 16.94 4.05
CA PRO A 57 8.15 16.64 5.26
C PRO A 57 6.64 16.45 5.00
N GLU A 58 6.06 17.24 4.12
CA GLU A 58 4.64 17.16 3.74
C GLU A 58 4.34 15.86 2.99
N GLU A 59 5.19 15.50 2.02
CA GLU A 59 5.07 14.26 1.26
C GLU A 59 5.23 13.03 2.15
N LYS A 60 6.14 13.08 3.14
CA LYS A 60 6.29 12.02 4.15
C LYS A 60 5.04 11.87 5.01
N ALA A 61 4.38 12.96 5.39
CA ALA A 61 3.13 12.91 6.13
C ALA A 61 1.99 12.31 5.29
N GLU A 62 1.93 12.64 4.01
CA GLU A 62 0.95 12.07 3.08
C GLU A 62 1.23 10.58 2.79
N LEU A 63 2.50 10.19 2.67
CA LEU A 63 2.90 8.80 2.57
C LEU A 63 2.52 8.00 3.83
N ALA A 64 2.70 8.58 5.01
CA ALA A 64 2.33 7.92 6.26
C ALA A 64 0.83 7.63 6.35
N LYS A 65 -0.01 8.56 5.87
CA LYS A 65 -1.48 8.36 5.77
C LYS A 65 -1.85 7.29 4.76
N ALA A 66 -1.15 7.23 3.62
CA ALA A 66 -1.34 6.17 2.65
C ALA A 66 -0.94 4.81 3.24
N ASP A 67 0.21 4.74 3.90
CA ASP A 67 0.67 3.50 4.57
C ASP A 67 -0.27 3.04 5.69
N ASP A 68 -1.06 3.94 6.30
CA ASP A 68 -2.14 3.53 7.22
C ASP A 68 -3.25 2.77 6.51
N LEU A 69 -3.65 3.21 5.31
CA LEU A 69 -4.62 2.52 4.47
C LEU A 69 -4.07 1.17 3.97
N LEU A 70 -2.79 1.12 3.60
CA LEU A 70 -2.11 -0.14 3.26
C LEU A 70 -2.23 -1.16 4.40
N VAL A 71 -1.93 -0.73 5.64
CA VAL A 71 -2.00 -1.60 6.82
C VAL A 71 -3.45 -1.98 7.18
N LYS A 72 -4.41 -1.09 6.92
CA LYS A 72 -5.85 -1.36 7.09
C LYS A 72 -6.30 -2.49 6.16
N HIS A 73 -5.87 -2.45 4.89
CA HIS A 73 -6.24 -3.44 3.86
C HIS A 73 -5.26 -4.61 3.74
N ARG A 74 -4.36 -4.79 4.72
CA ARG A 74 -3.31 -5.81 4.71
C ARG A 74 -3.80 -7.22 4.36
N LYS A 75 -5.00 -7.61 4.81
CA LYS A 75 -5.52 -8.97 4.56
C LYS A 75 -5.69 -9.21 3.05
N LEU A 76 -6.38 -8.30 2.37
CA LEU A 76 -6.57 -8.37 0.92
C LEU A 76 -5.24 -8.37 0.17
N ILE A 77 -4.33 -7.48 0.58
CA ILE A 77 -3.02 -7.35 -0.06
C ILE A 77 -2.20 -8.63 0.13
N THR A 78 -2.20 -9.24 1.32
CA THR A 78 -1.42 -10.46 1.60
C THR A 78 -1.98 -11.70 0.90
N GLU A 79 -3.31 -11.79 0.76
CA GLU A 79 -3.94 -12.89 0.02
C GLU A 79 -3.41 -12.92 -1.43
N TRP A 80 -3.41 -11.76 -2.09
CA TRP A 80 -2.89 -11.64 -3.45
C TRP A 80 -1.37 -11.67 -3.56
N GLN A 81 -0.66 -11.12 -2.58
CA GLN A 81 0.80 -11.19 -2.53
C GLN A 81 1.28 -12.65 -2.50
N SER A 82 0.56 -13.54 -1.81
CA SER A 82 0.86 -14.98 -1.81
C SER A 82 0.64 -15.66 -3.17
N MET A 83 -0.13 -15.03 -4.06
CA MET A 83 -0.46 -15.50 -5.41
C MET A 83 0.31 -14.76 -6.51
N GLY A 84 1.01 -13.67 -6.17
CA GLY A 84 1.72 -12.79 -7.10
C GLY A 84 3.04 -13.37 -7.60
N SER A 85 3.53 -12.86 -8.73
CA SER A 85 4.79 -13.30 -9.38
C SER A 85 6.00 -12.42 -9.04
N VAL A 86 5.83 -11.38 -8.22
CA VAL A 86 6.88 -10.42 -7.92
C VAL A 86 7.81 -10.99 -6.86
N GLU A 87 9.10 -11.16 -7.21
CA GLU A 87 10.14 -11.53 -6.24
C GLU A 87 10.24 -10.46 -5.15
N GLU A 88 9.99 -10.84 -3.90
CA GLU A 88 10.03 -9.95 -2.74
C GLU A 88 11.44 -9.36 -2.53
N PRO A 89 11.64 -8.04 -2.62
CA PRO A 89 12.76 -7.41 -1.94
C PRO A 89 12.46 -7.45 -0.44
N SER A 90 12.90 -8.53 0.20
CA SER A 90 12.65 -8.88 1.61
C SER A 90 13.03 -7.82 2.65
N ALA A 91 13.70 -6.74 2.24
CA ALA A 91 14.19 -5.68 3.13
C ALA A 91 13.10 -4.70 3.60
N HIS A 92 11.98 -4.54 2.90
CA HIS A 92 10.99 -3.52 3.26
C HIS A 92 9.77 -4.08 3.99
N TRP A 93 9.31 -3.37 5.03
CA TRP A 93 8.25 -3.84 5.94
C TRP A 93 6.90 -4.06 5.26
N TRP A 94 6.60 -3.35 4.17
CA TRP A 94 5.32 -3.50 3.44
C TRP A 94 5.20 -4.80 2.65
N TRP A 95 6.29 -5.58 2.53
CA TRP A 95 6.23 -6.96 2.05
C TRP A 95 5.88 -7.96 3.16
N HIS A 96 5.97 -7.56 4.43
CA HIS A 96 5.72 -8.41 5.60
C HIS A 96 4.37 -8.11 6.26
N LEU A 97 3.39 -7.68 5.47
CA LEU A 97 2.06 -7.29 5.95
C LEU A 97 1.30 -8.45 6.62
N ASP A 98 1.64 -9.69 6.28
CA ASP A 98 1.11 -10.93 6.86
C ASP A 98 1.40 -11.03 8.37
N LYS A 99 2.56 -10.53 8.81
CA LYS A 99 3.00 -10.47 10.21
C LYS A 99 2.26 -9.41 11.02
N GLY A 100 1.32 -8.70 10.39
CA GLY A 100 0.41 -7.74 11.01
C GLY A 100 1.04 -6.35 11.23
N PRO A 101 0.27 -5.39 11.78
CA PRO A 101 0.63 -3.97 11.83
C PRO A 101 1.90 -3.66 12.66
N ARG A 102 2.39 -4.64 13.43
CA ARG A 102 3.61 -4.52 14.24
C ARG A 102 4.87 -4.43 13.39
N VAL A 103 4.88 -4.93 12.16
CA VAL A 103 6.08 -4.85 11.31
C VAL A 103 6.44 -3.42 10.95
N ARG A 104 5.44 -2.57 10.70
CA ARG A 104 5.66 -1.15 10.41
C ARG A 104 6.31 -0.43 11.60
N LYS A 105 5.79 -0.67 12.81
CA LYS A 105 6.34 -0.07 14.04
C LYS A 105 7.80 -0.46 14.24
N LYS A 106 8.12 -1.75 14.10
CA LYS A 106 9.51 -2.23 14.21
C LYS A 106 10.43 -1.61 13.15
N ALA A 107 9.94 -1.45 11.91
CA ALA A 107 10.72 -0.83 10.85
C ALA A 107 10.93 0.68 11.07
N GLN A 108 9.94 1.37 11.65
CA GLN A 108 10.06 2.78 12.03
C GLN A 108 11.00 3.00 13.22
N GLU A 109 11.12 2.03 14.13
CA GLU A 109 12.08 2.06 15.25
C GLU A 109 13.52 1.74 14.81
N ALA A 110 13.68 1.03 13.68
CA ALA A 110 14.98 0.61 13.14
C ALA A 110 15.57 1.54 12.09
N ALA A 111 14.80 2.54 11.62
CA ALA A 111 15.19 3.55 10.62
C ALA A 111 15.54 4.88 11.28
#